data_AF-A0A183UPD9-F1
#
_entry.id   AF-A0A183UPD9-F1
#
_cell.length_a   1.000
_cell.length_b   1.000
_cell.length_c   1.000
_cell.angle_alpha   90.00
_cell.angle_beta   90.00
_cell.angle_gamma   90.00
#
_symmetry.space_group_name_H-M   'P 1'
#
loop_
_entity.id
_entity.type
_entity.pdbx_description
1 polymer ?
#
loop_
_entity_poly.entity_id
_entity_poly.type
_entity_poly.pdbx_seq_one_letter_code
_entity_poly.pdbx_strand_id
1 'polypeptide(L)'
;MPLPPPPMPVYLPPPQNDCCCFCAMPCQFTARTRTHGARIFSAEIAQLEADPSCNNPKLKAIMEENIVDDPSTSKRSIQSAAEKQLSAKFNVICAKGDFSYVAYTESFCQTFVKEVTCYAFQSL
;
A
#
# COMPACT_ATOMS: atom_id res chain seq x y z
N MET A 1 22.17 -37.58 -24.74
CA MET A 1 22.35 -36.18 -24.32
C MET A 1 21.62 -35.99 -23.00
N PRO A 2 22.26 -35.49 -21.94
CA PRO A 2 21.55 -35.15 -20.72
C PRO A 2 20.62 -33.97 -20.96
N LEU A 3 19.40 -34.04 -20.42
CA LEU A 3 18.42 -32.96 -20.50
C LEU A 3 18.94 -31.75 -19.71
N PRO A 4 18.69 -30.51 -20.19
CA PRO A 4 19.02 -29.32 -19.43
C PRO A 4 18.24 -29.30 -18.11
N PRO A 5 18.84 -28.83 -17.01
CA PRO A 5 18.15 -28.72 -15.74
C PRO A 5 16.93 -27.79 -15.87
N PRO A 6 15.82 -28.08 -15.15
CA PRO A 6 14.66 -27.21 -15.16
C PRO A 6 15.06 -25.81 -14.68
N PRO A 7 14.50 -24.74 -15.26
CA PRO A 7 14.75 -23.38 -14.79
C PRO A 7 14.31 -23.28 -13.32
N MET A 8 15.20 -22.76 -12.47
CA MET A 8 14.87 -22.56 -11.06
C MET A 8 13.65 -21.63 -10.96
N PRO A 9 12.70 -21.91 -10.05
CA PRO A 9 11.58 -21.01 -9.83
C PRO A 9 12.13 -19.65 -9.37
N VAL A 10 11.86 -18.62 -10.17
CA VAL A 10 12.18 -17.25 -9.80
C VAL A 10 11.25 -16.87 -8.65
N TYR A 11 11.75 -16.91 -7.41
CA TYR A 11 11.02 -16.41 -6.26
C TYR A 11 10.91 -14.89 -6.38
N LEU A 12 9.75 -14.39 -6.81
CA LEU A 12 9.47 -12.97 -6.79
C LEU A 12 9.00 -12.61 -5.38
N PRO A 13 9.73 -11.76 -4.63
CA PRO A 13 9.28 -11.36 -3.30
C PRO A 13 7.94 -10.61 -3.42
N PRO A 14 7.00 -10.82 -2.49
CA PRO A 14 5.73 -10.11 -2.50
C PRO A 14 5.96 -8.60 -2.34
N PRO A 15 5.07 -7.75 -2.89
CA PRO A 15 5.14 -6.31 -2.69
C PRO A 15 5.08 -5.99 -1.20
N GLN A 16 6.06 -5.19 -0.74
CA GLN A 16 6.21 -4.82 0.67
C GLN A 16 6.06 -3.32 0.83
N ASN A 17 5.22 -2.92 1.79
CA ASN A 17 5.05 -1.55 2.22
C ASN A 17 5.61 -1.39 3.64
N ASP A 18 6.65 -0.57 3.80
CA ASP A 18 7.28 -0.26 5.08
C ASP A 18 7.06 1.24 5.36
N CYS A 19 6.22 1.54 6.33
CA CYS A 19 5.77 2.89 6.62
C CYS A 19 5.79 3.16 8.12
N CYS A 20 6.06 4.42 8.43
CA CYS A 20 6.13 4.94 9.77
C CYS A 20 5.48 6.33 9.79
N CYS A 21 4.31 6.41 10.43
CA CYS A 21 3.55 7.64 10.50
C CYS A 21 4.29 8.65 11.39
N PHE A 22 4.45 9.89 10.92
CA PHE A 22 5.01 11.05 11.64
C PHE A 22 6.48 10.97 12.09
N CYS A 23 7.23 9.93 11.72
CA CYS A 23 8.66 9.88 11.97
C CYS A 23 9.47 10.52 10.82
N ALA A 24 10.78 10.72 11.04
CA ALA A 24 11.68 11.35 10.08
C ALA A 24 11.80 10.60 8.74
N MET A 25 11.40 9.34 8.68
CA MET A 25 11.42 8.48 7.49
C MET A 25 10.02 7.87 7.24
N PRO A 26 9.15 8.54 6.46
CA PRO A 26 7.71 8.29 6.52
C PRO A 26 7.22 7.02 5.81
N CYS A 27 7.64 6.71 4.59
CA CYS A 27 7.20 5.51 3.85
C CYS A 27 8.21 5.11 2.75
N GLN A 28 8.46 3.82 2.58
CA GLN A 28 9.18 3.22 1.45
C GLN A 28 8.33 2.10 0.83
N PHE A 29 7.80 2.34 -0.37
CA PHE A 29 7.09 1.33 -1.15
C PHE A 29 8.00 0.70 -2.20
N THR A 30 8.11 -0.63 -2.22
CA THR A 30 8.96 -1.36 -3.18
C THR A 30 8.12 -2.09 -4.23
N ALA A 31 7.58 -1.37 -5.21
CA ALA A 31 7.05 -2.00 -6.44
C ALA A 31 8.17 -2.20 -7.47
N ARG A 32 8.43 -3.44 -7.88
CA ARG A 32 9.33 -3.70 -9.02
C ARG A 32 8.65 -3.28 -10.31
N THR A 33 9.07 -2.16 -10.89
CA THR A 33 8.79 -1.84 -12.29
C THR A 33 9.29 -2.99 -13.17
N ARG A 34 8.39 -3.64 -13.92
CA ARG A 34 8.77 -4.66 -14.91
C ARG A 34 9.47 -3.97 -16.08
N THR A 35 10.77 -3.71 -15.98
CA THR A 35 11.57 -3.23 -17.11
C THR A 35 11.85 -4.39 -18.06
N HIS A 36 10.99 -4.58 -19.06
CA HIS A 36 11.36 -5.35 -20.24
C HIS A 36 12.27 -4.45 -21.10
N GLY A 37 13.58 -4.61 -20.91
CA GLY A 37 14.70 -4.10 -21.70
C GLY A 37 14.50 -2.85 -22.57
N ALA A 38 15.03 -1.71 -22.11
CA ALA A 38 15.79 -0.76 -22.93
C ALA A 38 16.39 0.36 -22.07
N ARG A 39 17.73 0.38 -22.03
CA ARG A 39 18.66 1.53 -22.10
C ARG A 39 18.27 2.82 -21.36
N ILE A 40 19.06 3.10 -20.31
CA ILE A 40 19.79 4.36 -20.06
C ILE A 40 19.10 5.59 -20.67
N PHE A 41 18.33 6.34 -19.85
CA PHE A 41 17.73 7.69 -20.05
C PHE A 41 16.26 7.85 -19.61
N SER A 42 15.77 7.13 -18.58
CA SER A 42 14.41 7.43 -18.04
C SER A 42 14.20 7.20 -16.54
N ALA A 43 15.26 7.13 -15.72
CA ALA A 43 15.10 6.99 -14.26
C ALA A 43 14.38 8.19 -13.62
N GLU A 44 14.48 9.39 -14.19
CA GLU A 44 13.79 10.59 -13.69
C GLU A 44 12.34 10.72 -14.17
N ILE A 45 11.93 10.02 -15.23
CA ILE A 45 10.55 10.14 -15.77
C ILE A 45 9.63 9.02 -15.24
N ALA A 46 10.17 7.87 -14.82
CA ALA A 46 9.38 6.81 -14.17
C ALA A 46 9.11 7.06 -12.68
N GLN A 47 9.69 8.11 -12.10
CA GLN A 47 9.41 8.60 -10.74
C GLN A 47 8.23 9.58 -10.68
N LEU A 48 7.66 9.94 -11.83
CA LEU A 48 6.40 10.66 -11.87
C LEU A 48 5.26 9.71 -11.44
N GLU A 49 4.74 9.97 -10.23
CA GLU A 49 3.38 9.67 -9.78
C GLU A 49 3.08 8.33 -9.07
N ALA A 50 4.05 7.59 -8.56
CA ALA A 50 3.75 6.53 -7.58
C ALA A 50 3.75 7.12 -6.16
N ASP A 51 2.58 7.50 -5.64
CA ASP A 51 2.44 7.90 -4.23
C ASP A 51 2.83 6.70 -3.34
N PRO A 52 3.94 6.77 -2.59
CA PRO A 52 4.39 5.66 -1.76
C PRO A 52 3.41 5.33 -0.63
N SER A 53 2.44 6.22 -0.37
CA SER A 53 1.44 6.08 0.67
C SER A 53 0.16 5.41 0.15
N CYS A 54 -0.09 5.42 -1.17
CA CYS A 54 -1.35 4.96 -1.72
C CYS A 54 -1.27 4.58 -3.20
N ASN A 55 -1.70 3.36 -3.50
CA ASN A 55 -1.78 2.87 -4.88
C ASN A 55 -3.22 2.56 -5.34
N ASN A 56 -4.24 2.86 -4.50
CA ASN A 56 -5.64 2.62 -4.80
C ASN A 56 -6.50 3.89 -4.57
N PRO A 57 -6.73 4.71 -5.60
CA PRO A 57 -7.45 5.98 -5.45
C PRO A 57 -8.91 5.82 -4.98
N LYS A 58 -9.57 4.69 -5.29
CA LYS A 58 -10.92 4.41 -4.78
C LYS A 58 -10.91 4.16 -3.29
N LEU A 59 -9.94 3.39 -2.80
CA LEU A 59 -9.75 3.15 -1.37
C LEU A 59 -9.44 4.47 -0.64
N LYS A 60 -8.63 5.35 -1.24
CA LYS A 60 -8.35 6.68 -0.70
C LYS A 60 -9.61 7.52 -0.51
N ALA A 61 -10.46 7.61 -1.52
CA ALA A 61 -11.72 8.36 -1.42
C ALA A 61 -12.62 7.81 -0.30
N ILE A 62 -12.74 6.49 -0.20
CA ILE A 62 -13.49 5.84 0.88
C ILE A 62 -12.90 6.20 2.25
N MET A 63 -11.57 6.19 2.39
CA MET A 63 -10.90 6.56 3.63
C MET A 63 -11.16 8.03 3.99
N GLU A 64 -10.95 8.97 3.06
CA GLU A 64 -11.17 10.40 3.29
C GLU A 64 -12.60 10.73 3.73
N GLU A 65 -13.60 10.03 3.18
CA GLU A 65 -15.01 10.21 3.54
C GLU A 65 -15.40 9.58 4.90
N ASN A 66 -14.66 8.56 5.36
CA ASN A 66 -15.03 7.74 6.52
C ASN A 66 -14.15 7.94 7.74
N ILE A 67 -13.08 8.73 7.65
CA ILE A 67 -12.27 9.09 8.82
C ILE A 67 -13.01 10.14 9.66
N VAL A 68 -13.28 9.77 10.90
CA VAL A 68 -13.81 10.63 11.96
C VAL A 68 -12.77 10.79 13.07
N ASP A 69 -13.09 11.64 14.04
CA ASP A 69 -12.18 11.96 15.15
C ASP A 69 -11.87 10.76 16.05
N ASP A 70 -12.65 9.67 16.05
CA ASP A 70 -12.36 8.47 16.83
C ASP A 70 -11.76 7.35 15.96
N PRO A 71 -10.51 6.90 16.18
CA PRO A 71 -9.88 5.86 15.37
C PRO A 71 -10.62 4.52 15.42
N SER A 72 -11.31 4.22 16.52
CA SER A 72 -12.08 2.97 16.66
C SER A 72 -13.33 2.94 15.79
N THR A 73 -13.96 4.09 15.59
CA THR A 73 -15.10 4.30 14.71
C THR A 73 -14.63 4.35 13.25
N SER A 74 -13.57 5.12 12.97
CA SER A 74 -12.98 5.24 11.62
C SER A 74 -12.63 3.89 11.02
N LYS A 75 -11.91 3.02 11.76
CA LYS A 75 -11.52 1.70 11.22
C LYS A 75 -12.71 0.82 10.82
N ARG A 76 -13.81 0.86 11.60
CA ARG A 76 -15.02 0.08 11.33
C ARG A 76 -15.79 0.63 10.14
N SER A 77 -15.88 1.96 10.04
CA SER A 77 -16.56 2.63 8.92
C SER A 77 -15.84 2.37 7.61
N ILE A 78 -14.52 2.57 7.58
CA ILE A 78 -13.68 2.33 6.39
C ILE A 78 -13.76 0.86 5.97
N GLN A 79 -13.63 -0.09 6.91
CA GLN A 79 -13.73 -1.52 6.58
C GLN A 79 -15.07 -1.84 5.92
N SER A 80 -16.18 -1.43 6.53
CA SER A 80 -17.53 -1.72 5.99
C SER A 80 -17.76 -1.06 4.63
N ALA A 81 -17.31 0.19 4.46
CA ALA A 81 -17.45 0.92 3.20
C ALA A 81 -16.58 0.31 2.09
N ALA A 82 -15.33 -0.05 2.39
CA ALA A 82 -14.41 -0.67 1.44
C ALA A 82 -14.93 -2.04 0.99
N GLU A 83 -15.40 -2.89 1.92
CA GLU A 83 -15.96 -4.20 1.58
C GLU A 83 -17.19 -4.11 0.69
N LYS A 84 -18.07 -3.13 0.96
CA LYS A 84 -19.28 -2.90 0.14
C LYS A 84 -18.96 -2.36 -1.25
N GLN A 85 -18.04 -1.41 -1.37
CA GLN A 85 -17.77 -0.73 -2.64
C GLN A 85 -16.75 -1.47 -3.53
N LEU A 86 -15.78 -2.16 -2.92
CA LEU A 86 -14.70 -2.85 -3.64
C LEU A 86 -14.90 -4.36 -3.71
N SER A 87 -15.91 -4.91 -3.00
CA SER A 87 -16.20 -6.36 -2.97
C SER A 87 -14.99 -7.22 -2.57
N ALA A 88 -14.11 -6.69 -1.74
CA ALA A 88 -12.91 -7.35 -1.24
C ALA A 88 -12.71 -7.05 0.25
N LYS A 89 -12.04 -7.94 0.97
CA LYS A 89 -11.76 -7.76 2.40
C LYS A 89 -10.54 -6.87 2.59
N PHE A 90 -10.68 -5.87 3.45
CA PHE A 90 -9.61 -4.93 3.79
C PHE A 90 -9.33 -4.98 5.29
N ASN A 91 -8.05 -4.90 5.63
CA ASN A 91 -7.58 -4.63 6.98
C ASN A 91 -7.40 -3.14 7.13
N VAL A 92 -7.85 -2.57 8.25
CA VAL A 92 -7.77 -1.14 8.51
C VAL A 92 -7.18 -0.90 9.90
N ILE A 93 -6.11 -0.12 9.96
CA ILE A 93 -5.44 0.31 11.18
C ILE A 93 -5.59 1.82 11.27
N CYS A 94 -6.11 2.33 12.38
CA CYS A 94 -6.23 3.77 12.60
C CYS A 94 -5.68 4.11 13.99
N ALA A 95 -4.94 5.21 14.09
CA ALA A 95 -4.41 5.71 15.35
C ALA A 95 -4.36 7.23 15.37
N LYS A 96 -4.35 7.78 16.59
CA LYS A 96 -3.94 9.16 16.86
C LYS A 96 -2.48 9.10 17.33
N GLY A 97 -1.57 9.59 16.50
CA GLY A 97 -0.12 9.51 16.75
C GLY A 97 0.57 8.45 15.91
N ASP A 98 1.78 8.11 16.33
CA ASP A 98 2.78 7.47 15.48
C ASP A 98 2.69 5.95 15.58
N PHE A 99 2.75 5.28 14.44
CA PHE A 99 2.89 3.84 14.38
C PHE A 99 3.70 3.45 13.14
N SER A 100 4.51 2.41 13.29
CA SER A 100 5.26 1.79 12.20
C SER A 100 4.68 0.42 11.87
N TYR A 101 4.72 0.07 10.59
CA TYR A 101 4.21 -1.21 10.12
C TYR A 101 4.96 -1.68 8.88
N VAL A 102 5.04 -3.00 8.72
CA VAL A 102 5.45 -3.67 7.50
C VAL A 102 4.30 -4.56 7.06
N ALA A 103 3.82 -4.36 5.83
CA ALA A 103 2.71 -5.13 5.27
C ALA A 103 3.06 -5.65 3.87
N TYR A 104 2.77 -6.93 3.63
CA TYR A 104 2.80 -7.52 2.30
C TYR A 104 1.43 -7.36 1.66
N THR A 105 1.34 -6.51 0.64
CA THR A 105 0.06 -6.16 0.03
C THR A 105 0.25 -5.60 -1.37
N GLU A 106 -0.69 -5.94 -2.26
CA GLU A 106 -0.78 -5.36 -3.61
C GLU A 106 -1.64 -4.10 -3.65
N SER A 107 -2.55 -3.90 -2.69
CA SER A 107 -3.47 -2.75 -2.68
C SER A 107 -3.56 -2.13 -1.29
N PHE A 108 -3.14 -0.87 -1.20
CA PHE A 108 -3.10 -0.14 0.06
C PHE A 108 -3.25 1.36 -0.13
N CYS A 109 -3.73 2.03 0.91
CA CYS A 109 -3.65 3.49 1.06
C CYS A 109 -3.49 3.88 2.53
N GLN A 110 -2.71 4.94 2.75
CA GLN A 110 -2.60 5.67 3.99
C GLN A 110 -3.22 7.06 3.80
N THR A 111 -4.00 7.50 4.78
CA THR A 111 -4.67 8.81 4.74
C THR A 111 -4.68 9.41 6.13
N PHE A 112 -4.46 10.72 6.20
CA PHE A 112 -4.48 11.50 7.44
C PHE A 112 -5.59 12.54 7.38
N VAL A 113 -6.53 12.48 8.31
CA VAL A 113 -7.65 13.43 8.43
C VAL A 113 -7.87 13.72 9.91
N LYS A 114 -7.95 15.02 10.28
CA LYS A 114 -8.29 15.49 11.65
C LYS A 114 -7.53 14.75 12.76
N GLU A 115 -6.20 14.69 12.67
CA GLU A 115 -5.32 14.05 13.66
C GLU A 115 -5.40 12.51 13.73
N VAL A 116 -6.20 11.88 12.88
CA VAL A 116 -6.28 10.43 12.76
C VAL A 116 -5.59 9.99 11.48
N THR A 117 -4.56 9.16 11.63
CA THR A 117 -3.96 8.47 10.49
C THR A 117 -4.57 7.08 10.40
N CYS A 118 -5.09 6.75 9.22
CA CYS A 118 -5.56 5.42 8.90
C CYS A 118 -4.73 4.82 7.77
N TYR A 119 -4.47 3.53 7.88
CA TYR A 119 -3.86 2.69 6.86
C TYR A 119 -4.82 1.55 6.54
N ALA A 120 -5.17 1.39 5.27
CA ALA A 120 -6.02 0.30 4.79
C ALA A 120 -5.28 -0.51 3.72
N PHE A 121 -5.36 -1.83 3.80
CA PHE A 121 -4.70 -2.73 2.85
C PHE A 121 -5.41 -4.07 2.69
N GLN A 122 -5.25 -4.68 1.53
CA GLN A 122 -5.71 -6.04 1.27
C GLN A 122 -4.60 -7.04 1.61
N SER A 123 -4.86 -7.98 2.51
CA SER A 123 -3.94 -9.09 2.75
C SER A 123 -3.88 -9.99 1.51
N LEU A 124 -2.65 -10.36 1.12
CA LEU A 124 -2.40 -11.41 0.13
C LEU A 124 -2.82 -12.78 0.66
#